data_AF-A0A3C2A5Y6-F1
#
_entry.id   AF-A0A3C2A5Y6-F1
#
_cell.length_a   1.000
_cell.length_b   1.000
_cell.length_c   1.000
_cell.angle_alpha   90.00
_cell.angle_beta   90.00
_cell.angle_gamma   90.00
#
_symmetry.space_group_name_H-M   'P 1'
#
loop_
_entity.id
_entity.type
_entity.pdbx_description
1 polymer ?
#
loop_
_entity_poly.entity_id
_entity_poly.type
_entity_poly.pdbx_seq_one_letter_code
_entity_poly.pdbx_strand_id
1 'polypeptide(L)'
;MYRTIILAVVGWMGTAWASYAQPKVNPRYPITEIRFMHVGLLPGLSTNGLDPSVVENLVSIQILAGVSGAQRMFEIAGLSTFTVYAVSGIQLAGIVNVVGGN
;
A
#
# COMPACT_ATOMS: atom_id res chain seq x y z
N MET A 1 -23.10 -1.70 -1.39
CA MET A 1 -23.04 -0.92 -2.64
C MET A 1 -22.56 0.48 -2.29
N TYR A 2 -21.25 0.71 -2.17
CA TYR A 2 -20.68 2.04 -1.97
C TYR A 2 -19.39 2.17 -2.78
N ARG A 3 -19.20 3.39 -3.28
CA ARG A 3 -18.44 3.79 -4.46
C ARG A 3 -16.98 4.04 -4.12
N THR A 4 -16.06 3.50 -4.92
CA THR A 4 -14.63 3.83 -4.86
C THR A 4 -14.42 5.23 -5.43
N ILE A 5 -13.91 6.17 -4.63
CA ILE A 5 -13.54 7.51 -5.07
C ILE A 5 -12.02 7.52 -5.27
N ILE A 6 -11.59 7.61 -6.53
CA ILE A 6 -10.19 7.81 -6.91
C ILE A 6 -9.95 9.32 -6.91
N LEU A 7 -9.13 9.81 -5.98
CA LEU A 7 -8.69 11.20 -5.93
C LEU A 7 -7.27 11.27 -6.49
N ALA A 8 -7.12 11.67 -7.76
CA ALA A 8 -5.84 11.92 -8.39
C ALA A 8 -5.32 13.32 -8.01
N VAL A 9 -4.14 13.41 -7.42
CA VAL A 9 -3.43 14.68 -7.23
C VAL A 9 -2.16 14.65 -8.08
N VAL A 10 -2.14 15.52 -9.10
CA VAL A 10 -1.12 15.60 -10.14
C VAL A 10 0.04 16.49 -9.70
N GLY A 11 1.27 15.98 -9.82
CA GLY A 11 2.52 16.75 -9.72
C GLY A 11 3.57 15.95 -8.96
N TRP A 12 4.75 15.61 -9.48
CA TRP A 12 5.48 15.95 -10.71
C TRP A 12 6.03 14.61 -11.26
N MET A 13 6.10 14.43 -12.58
CA MET A 13 6.43 13.18 -13.32
C MET A 13 5.25 12.20 -13.51
N GLY A 14 4.23 12.67 -14.24
CA GLY A 14 3.43 11.83 -15.14
C GLY A 14 2.32 10.95 -14.56
N THR A 15 2.48 10.27 -13.43
CA THR A 15 1.52 9.23 -13.01
C THR A 15 1.48 8.98 -11.50
N ALA A 16 1.45 10.02 -10.65
CA ALA A 16 1.24 9.78 -9.22
C ALA A 16 -0.21 9.29 -8.97
N TRP A 17 -0.38 7.98 -8.77
CA TRP A 17 -1.68 7.37 -8.47
C TRP A 17 -1.90 7.37 -6.97
N ALA A 18 -2.87 8.18 -6.54
CA ALA A 18 -3.28 8.28 -5.15
C ALA A 18 -4.56 7.45 -4.92
N SER A 19 -4.48 6.48 -4.01
CA SER A 19 -5.61 5.67 -3.55
C SER A 19 -5.97 6.06 -2.13
N TYR A 20 -7.27 6.24 -1.86
CA TYR A 20 -7.80 6.56 -0.55
C TYR A 20 -8.88 5.55 -0.13
N ALA A 21 -8.69 4.98 1.05
CA ALA A 21 -9.59 4.14 1.86
C ALA A 21 -10.69 3.31 1.17
N GLN A 22 -10.52 1.99 1.15
CA GLN A 22 -11.62 1.02 1.15
C GLN A 22 -12.02 0.70 2.61
N PRO A 23 -13.28 0.95 3.03
CA PRO A 23 -13.71 0.64 4.39
C PRO A 23 -13.97 -0.85 4.52
N LYS A 24 -12.95 -1.59 4.97
CA LYS A 24 -12.96 -2.80 5.83
C LYS A 24 -11.72 -3.66 5.53
N VAL A 25 -10.78 -3.72 6.48
CA VAL A 25 -9.92 -4.91 6.60
C VAL A 25 -10.87 -6.04 7.03
N ASN A 26 -11.14 -6.99 6.14
CA ASN A 26 -11.87 -8.19 6.50
C ASN A 26 -11.03 -8.97 7.53
N PRO A 27 -11.55 -9.31 8.72
CA PRO A 27 -10.80 -10.07 9.74
C PRO A 27 -10.34 -11.46 9.27
N ARG A 28 -10.74 -11.88 8.06
CA ARG A 28 -10.36 -13.15 7.43
C ARG A 28 -9.01 -13.10 6.69
N TYR A 29 -8.40 -11.93 6.52
CA TYR A 29 -7.09 -11.86 5.88
C TYR A 29 -6.02 -12.44 6.82
N PRO A 30 -5.04 -13.22 6.32
CA PRO A 30 -3.97 -13.83 7.12
C PRO A 30 -2.92 -12.82 7.58
N ILE A 31 -3.35 -11.63 7.99
CA ILE A 31 -2.45 -10.62 8.56
C ILE A 31 -2.09 -11.09 9.95
N THR A 32 -0.81 -11.42 10.12
CA THR A 32 -0.26 -11.99 11.35
C THR A 32 0.57 -10.96 12.11
N GLU A 33 1.04 -9.92 11.42
CA GLU A 33 1.94 -8.93 11.99
C GLU A 33 1.50 -7.51 11.64
N ILE A 34 1.57 -6.62 12.64
CA ILE A 34 1.34 -5.20 12.46
C ILE A 34 2.65 -4.48 12.71
N ARG A 35 3.08 -3.65 11.76
CA ARG A 35 4.31 -2.86 11.86
C ARG A 35 4.00 -1.38 11.75
N PHE A 36 4.59 -0.62 12.66
CA PHE A 36 4.40 0.83 12.69
C PHE A 36 5.02 1.52 11.47
N MET A 37 6.25 1.14 11.14
CA MET A 37 7.01 1.71 10.03
C MET A 37 7.62 0.61 9.18
N HIS A 38 7.50 0.76 7.88
CA HIS A 38 8.08 -0.10 6.87
C HIS A 38 8.92 0.69 5.89
N VAL A 39 10.14 0.25 5.63
CA VAL A 39 11.03 0.85 4.63
C VAL A 39 11.61 -0.24 3.75
N GLY A 40 11.63 0.00 2.45
CA GLY A 40 12.12 -0.96 1.48
C GLY A 40 12.60 -0.32 0.19
N LEU A 41 13.53 -1.00 -0.47
CA LEU A 41 14.00 -0.60 -1.80
C LEU A 41 13.13 -1.27 -2.86
N LEU A 42 12.97 -2.60 -2.75
CA LEU A 42 12.28 -3.48 -3.68
C LEU A 42 11.52 -4.59 -2.91
N PRO A 43 10.57 -5.31 -3.54
CA PRO A 43 9.95 -6.48 -2.95
C PRO A 43 11.03 -7.50 -2.53
N GLY A 44 10.92 -8.04 -1.31
CA GLY A 44 11.93 -8.94 -0.72
C GLY A 44 13.16 -8.25 -0.13
N LEU A 45 13.45 -6.99 -0.52
CA LEU A 45 14.50 -6.16 0.10
C LEU A 45 13.87 -5.00 0.88
N SER A 46 13.27 -5.35 2.01
CA SER A 46 12.52 -4.43 2.85
C SER A 46 12.43 -4.91 4.29
N THR A 47 11.99 -4.06 5.20
CA THR A 47 11.82 -4.41 6.63
C THR A 47 10.73 -5.46 6.91
N ASN A 48 9.91 -5.79 5.91
CA ASN A 48 8.91 -6.87 5.98
C ASN A 48 9.46 -8.23 5.54
N GLY A 49 10.72 -8.30 5.08
CA GLY A 49 11.35 -9.54 4.69
C GLY A 49 10.74 -10.17 3.44
N LEU A 50 10.66 -11.51 3.43
CA LEU A 50 10.27 -12.32 2.26
C LEU A 50 8.77 -12.58 2.16
N ASP A 51 8.01 -12.39 3.25
CA ASP A 51 6.55 -12.56 3.24
C ASP A 51 5.82 -11.27 3.63
N PRO A 52 5.87 -10.24 2.77
CA PRO A 52 5.19 -8.97 3.03
C PRO A 52 3.65 -9.09 2.97
N SER A 53 3.11 -10.23 2.50
CA SER A 53 1.69 -10.42 2.29
C SER A 53 0.92 -10.57 3.61
N VAL A 54 1.57 -11.03 4.67
CA VAL A 54 0.97 -11.23 6.00
C VAL A 54 1.17 -10.04 6.95
N VAL A 55 1.75 -8.93 6.46
CA VAL A 55 2.09 -7.77 7.28
C VAL A 55 1.16 -6.59 6.95
N GLU A 56 0.57 -6.00 7.99
CA GLU A 56 -0.11 -4.70 7.93
C GLU A 56 0.87 -3.61 8.36
N ASN A 57 1.06 -2.60 7.52
CA ASN A 57 1.87 -1.44 7.86
C ASN A 57 0.96 -0.27 8.22
N LEU A 58 1.41 0.58 9.15
CA LEU A 58 0.75 1.86 9.41
C LEU A 58 1.35 2.94 8.51
N VAL A 59 2.68 3.00 8.43
CA VAL A 59 3.42 3.91 7.55
C VAL A 59 4.42 3.11 6.72
N SER A 60 4.45 3.29 5.41
CA SER A 60 5.47 2.69 4.54
C SER A 60 6.13 3.67 3.58
N ILE A 61 7.44 3.50 3.38
CA ILE A 61 8.26 4.27 2.46
C ILE A 61 9.03 3.29 1.58
N GLN A 62 8.71 3.28 0.29
CA GLN A 62 9.31 2.39 -0.69
C GLN A 62 10.04 3.21 -1.75
N ILE A 63 11.33 2.98 -1.96
CA ILE A 63 12.10 3.80 -2.90
C ILE A 63 11.71 3.47 -4.35
N LEU A 64 11.63 2.19 -4.70
CA LEU A 64 11.25 1.76 -6.05
C LEU A 64 9.89 1.06 -6.03
N ALA A 65 9.82 -0.12 -5.42
CA ALA A 65 8.61 -0.94 -5.43
C ALA A 65 8.31 -1.57 -4.06
N GLY A 66 7.03 -1.63 -3.70
CA GLY A 66 6.55 -2.21 -2.46
C GLY A 66 5.43 -3.22 -2.63
N VAL A 67 5.46 -4.24 -1.78
CA VAL A 67 4.36 -5.19 -1.60
C VAL A 67 3.99 -5.18 -0.12
N SER A 68 2.68 -5.19 0.19
CA SER A 68 2.16 -5.27 1.56
C SER A 68 0.83 -6.03 1.61
N GLY A 69 0.53 -6.64 2.75
CA GLY A 69 -0.77 -7.26 3.00
C GLY A 69 -1.87 -6.21 3.10
N ALA A 70 -1.71 -5.28 4.04
CA ALA A 70 -2.59 -4.12 4.19
C ALA A 70 -1.82 -2.85 4.58
N GLN A 71 -2.44 -1.70 4.33
CA GLN A 71 -1.89 -0.38 4.68
C GLN A 71 -2.94 0.49 5.36
N ARG A 72 -2.62 1.00 6.55
CA ARG A 72 -3.61 1.66 7.41
C ARG A 72 -3.58 3.19 7.38
N MET A 73 -2.41 3.83 7.30
CA MET A 73 -2.31 5.30 7.38
C MET A 73 -1.69 5.94 6.15
N PHE A 74 -0.43 5.62 5.82
CA PHE A 74 0.28 6.31 4.75
C PHE A 74 1.29 5.39 4.04
N GLU A 75 1.30 5.44 2.72
CA GLU A 75 2.32 4.80 1.88
C GLU A 75 2.78 5.73 0.78
N ILE A 76 4.10 5.76 0.56
CA ILE A 76 4.70 6.40 -0.60
C ILE A 76 5.67 5.45 -1.30
N ALA A 77 5.56 5.34 -2.62
CA ALA A 77 6.51 4.63 -3.46
C ALA A 77 6.95 5.41 -4.70
N GLY A 78 8.23 5.28 -5.05
CA GLY A 78 8.78 5.92 -6.25
C GLY A 78 8.21 5.38 -7.56
N LEU A 79 8.13 4.05 -7.74
CA LEU A 79 7.61 3.44 -8.98
C LEU A 79 6.26 2.75 -8.75
N SER A 80 6.18 1.80 -7.81
CA SER A 80 4.96 1.00 -7.67
C SER A 80 4.64 0.51 -6.27
N THR A 81 3.35 0.41 -5.96
CA THR A 81 2.84 -0.25 -4.75
C THR A 81 1.85 -1.36 -5.11
N PHE A 82 1.91 -2.46 -4.35
CA PHE A 82 0.97 -3.57 -4.43
C PHE A 82 0.48 -3.93 -3.03
N THR A 83 -0.78 -3.61 -2.75
CA THR A 83 -1.44 -4.01 -1.51
C THR A 83 -2.41 -5.14 -1.79
N VAL A 84 -2.27 -6.26 -1.09
CA VAL A 84 -3.02 -7.49 -1.40
C VAL A 84 -4.48 -7.43 -0.93
N TYR A 85 -4.73 -6.85 0.24
CA TYR A 85 -6.01 -7.02 0.93
C TYR A 85 -6.84 -5.74 1.11
N ALA A 86 -6.24 -4.69 1.67
CA ALA A 86 -6.95 -3.47 1.99
C ALA A 86 -6.02 -2.29 2.24
N VAL A 87 -6.48 -1.11 1.81
CA VAL A 87 -5.86 0.18 2.15
C VAL A 87 -6.92 1.03 2.83
N SER A 88 -6.68 1.45 4.08
CA SER A 88 -7.55 2.42 4.79
C SER A 88 -6.97 3.83 4.88
N GLY A 89 -5.73 4.00 4.40
CA GLY A 89 -5.00 5.26 4.44
C GLY A 89 -4.86 5.94 3.07
N ILE A 90 -3.82 6.76 2.95
CA ILE A 90 -3.36 7.36 1.68
C ILE A 90 -2.21 6.53 1.14
N GLN A 91 -2.26 6.19 -0.15
CA GLN A 91 -1.16 5.51 -0.83
C GLN A 91 -0.81 6.27 -2.10
N LEU A 92 0.46 6.66 -2.23
CA LEU A 92 1.02 7.39 -3.36
C LEU A 92 2.03 6.49 -4.06
N ALA A 93 1.86 6.23 -5.36
CA ALA A 93 2.85 5.52 -6.17
C ALA A 93 3.09 6.26 -7.49
N GLY A 94 4.34 6.27 -7.96
CA GLY A 94 4.72 7.08 -9.12
C GLY A 94 4.28 6.57 -10.49
N ILE A 95 4.13 5.26 -10.71
CA ILE A 95 3.70 4.69 -12.00
C ILE A 95 2.50 3.77 -11.82
N VAL A 96 2.56 2.87 -10.84
CA VAL A 96 1.54 1.83 -10.65
C VAL A 96 1.12 1.77 -9.19
N ASN A 97 -0.18 1.90 -8.92
CA ASN A 97 -0.76 1.67 -7.61
C ASN A 97 -1.83 0.59 -7.73
N VAL A 98 -1.57 -0.59 -7.15
CA VAL A 98 -2.53 -1.70 -7.14
C VAL A 98 -3.01 -1.95 -5.72
N VAL A 99 -4.32 -1.85 -5.54
CA VAL A 99 -5.01 -2.22 -4.31
C VAL A 99 -5.92 -3.39 -4.62
N GLY A 100 -5.59 -4.54 -4.04
CA GLY A 100 -6.46 -5.71 -3.94
C GLY A 100 -7.42 -5.57 -2.76
N GLY A 101 -8.46 -6.40 -2.78
CA GLY A 101 -9.59 -6.34 -1.84
C GLY A 101 -10.92 -6.37 -2.57
N ASN A 102 -11.84 -7.21 -2.10
CA ASN A 102 -13.21 -7.35 -2.60
C ASN A 102 -14.18 -7.32 -1.41
#